data_AF-A0A379GC04-F1
#
_entry.id   AF-A0A379GC04-F1
#
_cell.length_a   1.000
_cell.length_b   1.000
_cell.length_c   1.000
_cell.angle_alpha   90.00
_cell.angle_beta   90.00
_cell.angle_gamma   90.00
#
_symmetry.space_group_name_H-M   'P 1'
#
loop_
_entity.id
_entity.type
_entity.pdbx_description
1 polymer ?
#
loop_
_entity_poly.entity_id
_entity_poly.type
_entity_poly.pdbx_seq_one_letter_code
_entity_poly.pdbx_strand_id
1 'polypeptide(L)'
;MAVITLIYGFMMYLPQKDMKRLLAWSTITQLLISSSRYLSQSLDLVKPLMWCAYIFNHAFAKSLFFLVAGALSYSCGTRMLPRLKGLINKYPLLVWLLCCCVSDCRCTTTQWFL
;
A
#
# COMPACT_ATOMS: atom_id res chain seq x y z
N MET A 1 -20.85 -9.28 0.77
CA MET A 1 -19.66 -10.10 1.07
C MET A 1 -18.38 -9.27 1.16
N ALA A 2 -18.05 -8.41 0.18
CA ALA A 2 -16.82 -7.60 0.18
C ALA A 2 -16.60 -6.71 1.42
N VAL A 3 -17.66 -6.16 2.02
CA VAL A 3 -17.56 -5.32 3.24
C VAL A 3 -17.19 -6.15 4.47
N ILE A 4 -17.73 -7.37 4.59
CA ILE A 4 -17.47 -8.27 5.72
C ILE A 4 -16.01 -8.75 5.69
N THR A 5 -15.49 -9.10 4.51
CA THR A 5 -14.08 -9.47 4.34
C THR A 5 -13.12 -8.30 4.58
N LEU A 6 -13.53 -7.08 4.25
CA LEU A 6 -12.74 -5.86 4.50
C LEU A 6 -12.64 -5.58 6.01
N ILE A 7 -13.75 -5.65 6.74
CA ILE A 7 -13.77 -5.49 8.21
C ILE A 7 -12.94 -6.57 8.88
N TYR A 8 -13.09 -7.82 8.46
CA TYR A 8 -12.30 -8.95 8.98
C TYR A 8 -10.80 -8.78 8.74
N GLY A 9 -10.40 -8.38 7.53
CA GLY A 9 -9.01 -8.10 7.18
C GLY A 9 -8.41 -6.94 7.98
N PHE A 10 -9.21 -5.91 8.28
CA PHE A 10 -8.78 -4.78 9.10
C PHE A 10 -8.62 -5.15 10.58
N MET A 11 -9.50 -5.98 11.12
CA MET A 11 -9.37 -6.49 12.50
C MET A 11 -8.14 -7.38 12.69
N MET A 12 -7.81 -8.22 11.70
CA MET A 12 -6.61 -9.08 11.74
C MET A 12 -5.29 -8.32 11.56
N TYR A 13 -5.33 -7.10 11.01
CA TYR A 13 -4.16 -6.25 10.76
C TYR A 13 -3.57 -5.66 12.05
N LEU A 14 -4.41 -5.21 13.00
CA LEU A 14 -4.00 -4.46 14.19
C LEU A 14 -2.99 -5.17 15.14
N PRO A 15 -3.08 -6.49 15.41
CA PRO A 15 -2.18 -7.14 16.37
C PRO A 15 -0.80 -7.55 15.82
N GLN A 16 -0.47 -7.30 14.55
CA GLN A 16 0.75 -7.84 13.95
C GLN A 16 2.00 -6.99 14.19
N LYS A 17 3.04 -7.67 14.69
CA LYS A 17 4.35 -7.09 15.03
C LYS A 17 5.42 -7.29 13.94
N ASP A 18 5.12 -8.03 12.89
CA ASP A 18 6.03 -8.31 11.77
C ASP A 18 5.77 -7.35 10.60
N MET A 19 6.81 -6.68 10.10
CA MET A 19 6.67 -5.71 9.00
C MET A 19 6.10 -6.33 7.74
N LYS A 20 6.59 -7.52 7.37
CA LYS A 20 6.19 -8.19 6.13
C LYS A 20 4.73 -8.65 6.18
N ARG A 21 4.22 -9.02 7.37
CA ARG A 21 2.81 -9.39 7.59
C ARG A 21 1.92 -8.15 7.55
N LEU A 22 2.31 -7.09 8.27
CA LEU A 22 1.60 -5.82 8.25
C LEU A 22 1.40 -5.34 6.80
N LEU A 23 2.46 -5.42 5.99
CA LEU A 23 2.40 -5.05 4.58
C LEU A 23 1.46 -5.94 3.76
N ALA A 24 1.51 -7.26 3.93
CA ALA A 24 0.63 -8.18 3.23
C ALA A 24 -0.86 -7.88 3.51
N TRP A 25 -1.22 -7.58 4.75
CA TRP A 25 -2.60 -7.23 5.09
C TRP A 25 -3.03 -5.86 4.54
N SER A 26 -2.12 -4.89 4.46
CA SER A 26 -2.39 -3.60 3.81
C SER A 26 -2.65 -3.73 2.30
N THR A 27 -2.01 -4.71 1.62
CA THR A 27 -2.25 -4.93 0.19
C THR A 27 -3.55 -5.66 -0.09
N ILE A 28 -3.89 -6.65 0.72
CA ILE A 28 -5.16 -7.37 0.64
C ILE A 28 -6.34 -6.38 0.81
N THR A 29 -6.28 -5.53 1.84
CA THR A 29 -7.33 -4.52 2.10
C THR A 29 -7.44 -3.48 0.99
N GLN A 30 -6.32 -2.99 0.43
CA GLN A 30 -6.37 -2.06 -0.71
C GLN A 30 -6.89 -2.71 -2.00
N LEU A 31 -6.60 -3.99 -2.25
CA LEU A 31 -7.17 -4.72 -3.39
C LEU A 31 -8.68 -4.89 -3.24
N LEU A 32 -9.16 -5.21 -2.03
CA LEU A 32 -10.60 -5.27 -1.71
C LEU A 32 -11.29 -3.91 -1.90
N ILE A 33 -10.65 -2.81 -1.50
CA ILE A 33 -11.19 -1.45 -1.67
C ILE A 33 -11.19 -1.03 -3.15
N SER A 34 -10.12 -1.34 -3.89
CA SER A 34 -10.04 -1.00 -5.31
C SER A 34 -11.07 -1.78 -6.13
N SER A 35 -11.20 -3.09 -5.90
CA SER A 35 -12.21 -3.92 -6.58
C SER A 35 -13.65 -3.50 -6.26
N SER A 36 -13.95 -3.11 -5.02
CA SER A 36 -15.29 -2.60 -4.67
C SER A 36 -15.60 -1.25 -5.31
N ARG A 37 -14.59 -0.36 -5.44
CA ARG A 37 -14.72 0.91 -6.16
C ARG A 37 -14.96 0.70 -7.65
N TYR A 38 -14.26 -0.22 -8.29
CA TYR A 38 -14.47 -0.56 -9.70
C TYR A 38 -15.91 -1.02 -9.96
N LEU A 39 -16.46 -1.85 -9.07
CA LEU A 39 -17.82 -2.37 -9.20
C LEU A 39 -18.91 -1.30 -8.94
N SER A 40 -18.54 -0.22 -8.23
CA SER A 40 -19.46 0.86 -7.86
C SER A 40 -19.48 2.02 -8.88
N GLN A 41 -18.55 2.06 -9.83
CA GLN A 41 -18.55 3.06 -10.90
C GLN A 41 -19.39 2.60 -12.09
N SER A 42 -20.30 3.46 -12.55
CA SER A 42 -21.06 3.29 -13.79
C SER A 42 -20.12 3.13 -15.01
N LEU A 43 -20.48 2.22 -15.92
CA LEU A 43 -19.71 1.82 -17.10
C LEU A 43 -19.74 2.92 -18.18
N ASP A 44 -18.79 3.85 -18.11
CA ASP A 44 -18.49 4.78 -19.21
C ASP A 44 -17.29 4.24 -20.02
N LEU A 45 -17.37 4.32 -21.35
CA LEU A 45 -16.38 3.74 -22.29
C LEU A 45 -14.94 4.29 -22.12
N VAL A 46 -14.76 5.41 -21.43
CA VAL A 46 -13.45 6.05 -21.17
C VAL A 46 -12.76 5.51 -19.90
N LYS A 47 -13.51 4.87 -19.00
CA LYS A 47 -13.00 4.39 -17.70
C LYS A 47 -12.03 3.19 -17.73
N PRO A 48 -12.04 2.23 -18.68
CA PRO A 48 -11.15 1.07 -18.60
C PRO A 48 -9.68 1.44 -18.80
N LEU A 49 -9.37 2.42 -19.66
CA LEU A 49 -7.98 2.89 -19.87
C LEU A 49 -7.40 3.53 -18.61
N MET A 50 -8.21 4.40 -17.99
CA MET A 50 -7.95 5.07 -16.71
C MET A 50 -7.73 4.05 -15.58
N TRP A 51 -8.56 3.01 -15.52
CA TRP A 51 -8.44 1.95 -14.52
C TRP A 51 -7.15 1.15 -14.68
N CYS A 52 -6.76 0.81 -15.91
CA CYS A 52 -5.49 0.14 -16.20
C CYS A 52 -4.28 0.98 -15.78
N ALA A 53 -4.28 2.28 -16.11
CA ALA A 53 -3.22 3.20 -15.71
C ALA A 53 -3.13 3.34 -14.17
N TYR A 54 -4.29 3.38 -13.49
CA TYR A 54 -4.36 3.42 -12.03
C TYR A 54 -3.76 2.15 -11.39
N ILE A 55 -4.17 0.96 -11.84
CA ILE A 55 -3.63 -0.31 -11.32
C ILE A 55 -2.13 -0.41 -11.58
N PHE A 56 -1.66 0.03 -12.75
CA PHE A 56 -0.24 -0.02 -13.10
C PHE A 56 0.59 0.87 -12.17
N ASN A 57 0.21 2.14 -12.00
CA ASN A 57 0.88 3.05 -11.06
C ASN A 57 0.81 2.54 -9.61
N HIS A 58 -0.34 1.98 -9.21
CA HIS A 58 -0.51 1.41 -7.87
C HIS A 58 0.41 0.20 -7.65
N ALA A 59 0.50 -0.71 -8.62
CA ALA A 59 1.37 -1.88 -8.56
C ALA A 59 2.85 -1.48 -8.54
N PHE A 60 3.24 -0.48 -9.34
CA PHE A 60 4.60 0.05 -9.36
C PHE A 60 4.97 0.68 -8.01
N ALA A 61 4.12 1.52 -7.44
CA ALA A 61 4.36 2.09 -6.11
C ALA A 61 4.50 1.01 -5.02
N LYS A 62 3.68 -0.06 -5.09
CA LYS A 62 3.75 -1.19 -4.15
C LYS A 62 5.03 -2.01 -4.29
N SER A 63 5.53 -2.20 -5.50
CA SER A 63 6.78 -2.94 -5.72
C SER A 63 7.98 -2.17 -5.17
N LEU A 64 8.04 -0.85 -5.38
CA LEU A 64 9.06 0.01 -4.76
C LEU A 64 8.95 -0.03 -3.23
N PHE A 65 7.74 0.04 -2.69
CA PHE A 65 7.52 -0.06 -1.24
C PHE A 65 8.05 -1.40 -0.67
N PHE A 66 7.80 -2.51 -1.36
CA PHE A 66 8.30 -3.83 -0.97
C PHE A 66 9.82 -3.94 -1.08
N LEU A 67 10.41 -3.31 -2.09
CA LEU A 67 11.86 -3.26 -2.29
C LEU A 67 12.54 -2.48 -1.17
N VAL A 68 12.02 -1.31 -0.81
CA VAL A 68 12.55 -0.50 0.31
C VAL A 68 12.35 -1.22 1.64
N ALA A 69 11.19 -1.85 1.89
CA ALA A 69 10.96 -2.65 3.09
C ALA A 69 11.91 -3.87 3.17
N GLY A 70 12.21 -4.50 2.03
CA GLY A 70 13.20 -5.57 1.90
C GLY A 70 14.62 -5.11 2.23
N ALA A 71 15.04 -3.98 1.65
CA ALA A 71 16.33 -3.35 1.93
C ALA A 71 16.47 -2.98 3.42
N LEU A 72 15.43 -2.40 4.03
CA LEU A 72 15.40 -2.10 5.47
C LEU A 72 15.53 -3.36 6.33
N SER A 73 14.81 -4.43 5.98
CA SER A 73 14.92 -5.70 6.71
C SER A 73 16.31 -6.33 6.57
N TYR A 74 16.99 -6.12 5.44
CA TYR A 74 18.35 -6.60 5.20
C TYR A 74 19.39 -5.79 6.01
N SER A 75 19.33 -4.46 5.94
CA SER A 75 20.26 -3.58 6.66
C SER A 75 20.09 -3.61 8.18
N CYS A 76 18.87 -3.85 8.67
CA CYS A 76 18.57 -3.83 10.11
C CYS A 76 18.64 -5.22 10.77
N GLY A 77 18.70 -6.30 9.98
CA GLY A 77 18.79 -7.69 10.47
C GLY A 77 17.61 -8.20 11.30
N THR A 78 16.57 -7.39 11.49
CA THR A 78 15.40 -7.73 12.32
C THR A 78 14.10 -7.53 11.55
N ARG A 79 13.11 -8.41 11.77
CA ARG A 79 11.77 -8.36 11.14
C ARG A 79 10.69 -7.71 12.00
N MET A 80 11.01 -7.37 13.25
CA MET A 80 10.06 -6.89 14.25
C MET A 80 9.90 -5.36 14.21
N LEU A 81 8.66 -4.88 13.99
CA LEU A 81 8.28 -3.46 14.07
C LEU A 81 8.80 -2.72 15.31
N PRO A 82 8.67 -3.25 16.55
CA PRO A 82 9.06 -2.50 17.73
C PRO A 82 10.57 -2.19 17.81
N ARG A 83 11.42 -2.98 17.15
CA ARG A 83 12.87 -2.71 17.06
C ARG A 83 13.24 -1.73 15.94
N LEU A 84 12.31 -1.46 15.03
CA LEU A 84 12.49 -0.48 13.94
C LEU A 84 12.08 0.95 14.31
N LYS A 85 11.54 1.19 15.51
CA LYS A 85 10.89 2.45 15.92
C LYS A 85 11.83 3.68 16.08
N GLY A 86 13.10 3.59 15.64
CA GLY A 86 14.07 4.69 15.61
C GLY A 86 14.86 4.77 14.29
N LEU A 87 14.46 4.00 13.28
CA LEU A 87 15.23 3.85 12.03
C LEU A 87 15.13 5.06 11.09
N ILE A 88 14.13 5.94 11.32
CA ILE A 88 13.93 7.19 10.57
C ILE A 88 15.17 8.09 10.61
N ASN A 89 15.92 8.07 11.72
CA ASN A 89 17.12 8.90 11.87
C ASN A 89 18.39 8.26 11.29
N LYS A 90 18.41 6.93 11.10
CA LYS A 90 19.58 6.20 10.55
C LYS A 90 19.57 6.07 9.03
N TYR A 91 18.39 6.02 8.41
CA TYR A 91 18.25 5.84 6.96
C TYR A 91 17.28 6.87 6.35
N PRO A 92 17.61 8.18 6.41
CA PRO A 92 16.72 9.25 5.95
C PRO A 92 16.41 9.15 4.45
N LEU A 93 17.36 8.66 3.64
CA LEU A 93 17.17 8.45 2.20
C LEU A 93 16.09 7.41 1.90
N LEU A 94 16.07 6.28 2.61
CA LEU A 94 15.05 5.23 2.41
C LEU A 94 13.67 5.71 2.84
N VAL A 95 13.60 6.50 3.92
CA VAL A 95 12.34 7.08 4.41
C VAL A 95 11.82 8.16 3.46
N TRP A 96 12.70 9.01 2.92
CA TRP A 96 12.33 10.03 1.95
C TRP A 96 11.82 9.41 0.65
N LEU A 97 12.51 8.38 0.14
CA LEU A 97 12.10 7.65 -1.05
C LEU A 97 10.74 6.94 -0.86
N LEU A 98 10.51 6.40 0.34
CA LEU A 98 9.20 5.87 0.76
C LEU A 98 8.10 6.95 0.78
N CYS A 99 8.41 8.12 1.35
CA CYS A 99 7.46 9.23 1.48
C CYS A 99 7.07 9.81 0.11
N CYS A 100 8.04 9.96 -0.81
CA CYS A 100 7.80 10.38 -2.18
C CYS A 100 6.87 9.39 -2.92
N CYS A 101 7.17 8.08 -2.86
CA CYS A 101 6.33 7.06 -3.51
C CYS A 101 4.89 7.03 -2.96
N VAL A 102 4.71 7.27 -1.65
CA VAL A 102 3.38 7.33 -1.03
C VAL A 102 2.61 8.59 -1.42
N SER A 103 3.32 9.71 -1.60
CA SER A 103 2.72 10.99 -2.00
C SER A 103 2.17 10.92 -3.43
N ASP A 104 2.91 10.31 -4.36
CA ASP A 104 2.46 10.05 -5.74
C ASP A 104 1.19 9.18 -5.78
N CYS A 105 1.15 8.13 -4.96
CA CYS A 105 -0.01 7.22 -4.91
C CYS A 105 -1.26 7.92 -4.36
N ARG A 106 -1.08 8.81 -3.36
CA ARG A 106 -2.17 9.60 -2.78
C ARG A 106 -2.68 10.67 -3.77
N CYS A 107 -1.76 11.35 -4.46
CA CYS A 107 -2.08 12.36 -5.48
C CYS A 107 -2.86 11.74 -6.66
N THR A 108 -2.44 10.57 -7.14
CA THR A 108 -3.15 9.83 -8.20
C THR A 108 -4.56 9.40 -7.77
N THR A 109 -4.75 9.01 -6.50
CA THR A 109 -6.07 8.59 -5.99
C THR A 109 -7.05 9.77 -5.85
N THR A 110 -6.55 10.98 -5.59
CA THR A 110 -7.36 12.21 -5.51
C THR A 110 -7.66 12.84 -6.88
N GLN A 111 -6.77 12.69 -7.87
CA GLN A 111 -6.94 13.25 -9.21
C GLN A 111 -8.05 12.57 -10.04
N TRP A 112 -8.44 11.34 -9.69
CA TRP A 112 -9.54 10.61 -10.33
C TRP A 112 -10.89 10.73 -9.59
N PHE A 113 -10.96 11.59 -8.58
CA PHE A 113 -12.15 11.83 -7.76
C PHE A 113 -12.83 13.18 -8.07
N LEU A 114 -12.17 14.03 -8.89
CA LEU A 114 -12.66 15.27 -9.49
C LEU A 114 -12.77 15.05 -11.00
#